data_AF-A0A0R1FE56-F1
#
_entry.id   AF-A0A0R1FE56-F1
#
_cell.length_a   1.000
_cell.length_b   1.000
_cell.length_c   1.000
_cell.angle_alpha   90.00
_cell.angle_beta   90.00
_cell.angle_gamma   90.00
#
_symmetry.space_group_name_H-M   'P 1'
#
loop_
_entity.id
_entity.type
_entity.pdbx_description
1 polymer ?
#
loop_
_entity_poly.entity_id
_entity_poly.type
_entity_poly.pdbx_seq_one_letter_code
_entity_poly.pdbx_strand_id
1 'polypeptide(L)'
;MKNHKWKLGLLLVALIAWLGIAFYGYQQTDTSSSDLATVTVGYQKGDPVDISRQRGELAKKMKTKGYKVVFKEFSDGTALITALKSGNIDYARLGDTPPVTAQASGMNLVYVAAGASKENGSGILVKQNSSISSLQDLKGQRIAYTKGTSAQFLIIQALKKAGLTTDDVTLVNMDQSAASVVLPKGKSMPG
;
A
#
# COMPACT_ATOMS: atom_id res chain seq x y z
N MET A 1 13.92 -65.73 43.41
CA MET A 1 13.06 -64.52 43.43
C MET A 1 13.82 -63.21 43.74
N LYS A 2 15.14 -63.09 43.50
CA LYS A 2 15.95 -61.88 43.84
C LYS A 2 16.18 -60.90 42.68
N ASN A 3 15.89 -61.32 41.45
CA ASN A 3 16.38 -60.69 40.22
C ASN A 3 15.42 -59.60 39.68
N HIS A 4 14.20 -59.54 40.22
CA HIS A 4 13.15 -58.65 39.72
C HIS A 4 13.26 -57.23 40.28
N LYS A 5 13.69 -57.09 41.54
CA LYS A 5 13.83 -55.79 42.22
C LYS A 5 14.92 -54.90 41.61
N TRP A 6 16.02 -55.49 41.13
CA TRP A 6 17.10 -54.73 40.48
C TRP A 6 16.74 -54.26 39.07
N LYS A 7 16.03 -55.10 38.30
CA LYS A 7 15.51 -54.71 36.98
C LYS A 7 14.47 -53.59 37.07
N LEU A 8 13.63 -53.61 38.12
CA LEU A 8 12.66 -52.55 38.37
C LEU A 8 13.35 -51.22 38.75
N GLY A 9 14.43 -51.28 39.54
CA GLY A 9 15.26 -50.11 39.84
C GLY A 9 15.92 -49.49 38.60
N LEU A 10 16.47 -50.33 37.71
CA LEU A 10 17.07 -49.86 36.45
C LEU A 10 16.05 -49.23 35.50
N LEU A 11 14.83 -49.78 35.42
CA LEU A 11 13.75 -49.21 34.62
C LEU A 11 13.29 -47.85 35.15
N LEU A 12 13.21 -47.67 36.47
CA LEU A 12 12.86 -46.38 37.07
C LEU A 12 13.91 -45.30 36.81
N VAL A 13 15.19 -45.65 36.89
CA VAL A 13 16.29 -44.72 36.57
C VAL A 13 16.27 -44.33 35.09
N ALA A 14 16.02 -45.29 34.20
CA ALA A 14 15.89 -45.01 32.76
C ALA A 14 14.69 -44.10 32.44
N LEU A 15 13.55 -44.29 33.13
CA LEU A 15 12.36 -43.46 32.96
C LEU A 15 12.60 -42.02 33.43
N ILE A 16 13.27 -41.83 34.57
CA ILE A 16 13.62 -40.50 35.10
C ILE A 16 14.60 -39.80 34.15
N ALA A 17 15.58 -40.52 33.61
CA ALA A 17 16.50 -39.97 32.62
C ALA A 17 15.77 -39.54 31.33
N TRP A 18 14.81 -40.34 30.87
CA TRP A 18 13.97 -40.00 29.71
C TRP A 18 13.10 -38.77 29.96
N LEU A 19 12.50 -38.66 31.14
CA LEU A 19 11.71 -37.48 31.54
C LEU A 19 12.60 -36.23 31.65
N GLY A 20 13.83 -36.37 32.15
CA GLY A 20 14.80 -35.27 32.19
C GLY A 20 15.18 -34.77 30.79
N ILE A 21 15.39 -35.68 29.83
CA ILE A 21 15.69 -35.34 28.44
C ILE A 21 14.47 -34.69 27.76
N ALA A 22 13.27 -35.23 27.98
CA ALA A 22 12.03 -34.66 27.44
C ALA A 22 11.75 -33.25 28.01
N PHE A 23 12.00 -33.04 29.31
CA PHE A 23 11.86 -31.75 29.96
C PHE A 23 12.91 -30.73 29.48
N TYR A 24 14.16 -31.17 29.30
CA TYR A 24 15.22 -30.34 28.73
C TYR A 24 14.93 -29.97 27.28
N GLY A 25 14.44 -30.93 26.47
CA GLY A 25 14.00 -30.67 25.10
C GLY A 25 12.82 -29.69 25.03
N TYR A 26 11.83 -29.84 25.92
CA TYR A 26 10.69 -28.93 26.02
C TYR A 26 11.14 -27.49 26.33
N GLN A 27 12.00 -27.31 27.35
CA GLN A 27 12.57 -26.00 27.70
C GLN A 27 13.38 -25.38 26.55
N GLN A 28 14.09 -26.19 25.76
CA GLN A 28 14.86 -25.69 24.62
C GLN A 28 13.99 -25.27 23.42
N THR A 29 12.73 -25.70 23.38
CA THR A 29 11.80 -25.39 22.28
C THR A 29 11.08 -24.04 22.47
N ASP A 30 11.04 -23.51 23.70
CA ASP A 30 10.32 -22.26 24.01
C ASP A 30 11.19 -20.98 23.95
N THR A 31 12.53 -21.09 23.89
CA THR A 31 13.44 -19.92 23.93
C THR A 31 13.89 -19.37 22.57
N SER A 32 13.06 -19.46 21.54
CA SER A 32 13.31 -18.74 20.28
C SER A 32 12.06 -18.03 19.75
N SER A 33 11.26 -17.46 20.65
CA SER A 33 10.48 -16.28 20.29
C SER A 33 11.48 -15.14 20.08
N SER A 34 11.90 -14.92 18.84
CA SER A 34 12.63 -13.72 18.50
C SER A 34 11.74 -12.53 18.89
N ASP A 35 12.15 -11.72 19.87
CA ASP A 35 11.54 -10.46 20.34
C ASP A 35 11.57 -9.37 19.25
N LEU A 36 11.19 -9.73 18.02
CA LEU A 36 11.20 -8.83 16.89
C LEU A 36 9.99 -7.92 17.01
N ALA A 37 10.25 -6.61 17.00
CA ALA A 37 9.19 -5.63 16.86
C ALA A 37 8.42 -5.90 15.56
N THR A 38 7.09 -6.00 15.67
CA THR A 38 6.24 -6.27 14.50
C THR A 38 5.94 -4.98 13.76
N VAL A 39 6.12 -4.99 12.45
CA VAL A 39 5.78 -3.91 11.54
C VAL A 39 4.75 -4.41 10.55
N THR A 40 3.61 -3.75 10.50
CA THR A 40 2.49 -4.09 9.61
C THR A 40 2.47 -3.16 8.40
N VAL A 41 2.59 -3.75 7.20
CA VAL A 41 2.62 -3.02 5.93
C VAL A 41 1.37 -3.34 5.12
N GLY A 42 0.57 -2.31 4.83
CA GLY A 42 -0.55 -2.37 3.90
C GLY A 42 -0.10 -2.24 2.45
N TYR A 43 -0.66 -3.07 1.57
CA TYR A 43 -0.37 -3.10 0.14
C TYR A 43 -1.61 -3.35 -0.72
N GLN A 44 -1.51 -3.07 -2.01
CA GLN A 44 -2.49 -3.47 -3.03
C GLN A 44 -1.90 -4.53 -3.96
N LYS A 45 -2.73 -5.45 -4.43
CA LYS A 45 -2.30 -6.50 -5.35
C LYS A 45 -1.59 -5.93 -6.58
N GLY A 46 -0.41 -6.48 -6.89
CA GLY A 46 0.41 -6.05 -8.03
C GLY A 46 1.24 -4.77 -7.81
N ASP A 47 1.19 -4.15 -6.62
CA ASP A 47 2.10 -3.06 -6.30
C ASP A 47 3.54 -3.58 -5.99
N PRO A 48 4.55 -2.70 -5.91
CA PRO A 48 5.92 -3.12 -5.60
C PRO A 48 6.09 -3.83 -4.24
N VAL A 49 5.23 -3.56 -3.26
CA VAL A 49 5.26 -4.21 -1.94
C VAL A 49 4.74 -5.64 -2.06
N ASP A 50 3.68 -5.89 -2.84
CA ASP A 50 3.21 -7.26 -3.13
C ASP A 50 4.30 -8.08 -3.82
N ILE A 51 4.97 -7.51 -4.83
CA ILE A 51 6.09 -8.17 -5.51
C ILE A 51 7.22 -8.49 -4.51
N SER A 52 7.57 -7.53 -3.64
CA SER A 52 8.60 -7.73 -2.62
C SER A 52 8.21 -8.77 -1.57
N ARG A 53 6.92 -8.81 -1.18
CA ARG A 53 6.34 -9.81 -0.28
C ARG A 53 6.45 -11.20 -0.90
N GLN A 54 6.06 -11.36 -2.16
CA GLN A 54 6.14 -12.64 -2.88
C GLN A 54 7.58 -13.15 -2.99
N ARG A 55 8.55 -12.24 -3.18
CA ARG A 55 9.99 -12.56 -3.19
C ARG A 55 10.59 -12.78 -1.79
N GLY A 56 9.89 -12.36 -0.73
CA GLY A 56 10.36 -12.43 0.65
C GLY A 56 11.53 -11.49 1.00
N GLU A 57 11.97 -10.62 0.07
CA GLU A 57 13.16 -9.80 0.25
C GLU A 57 13.03 -8.80 1.39
N LEU A 58 11.89 -8.10 1.47
CA LEU A 58 11.64 -7.12 2.53
C LEU A 58 11.60 -7.79 3.90
N ALA A 59 10.88 -8.91 4.03
CA ALA A 59 10.81 -9.66 5.28
C ALA A 59 12.19 -10.15 5.73
N LYS A 60 13.02 -10.67 4.81
CA LYS A 60 14.37 -11.12 5.11
C LYS A 60 15.27 -9.98 5.60
N LYS A 61 15.28 -8.84 4.90
CA LYS A 61 16.06 -7.65 5.27
C LYS A 61 15.62 -7.02 6.60
N MET A 62 14.32 -7.03 6.87
CA MET A 62 13.77 -6.49 8.12
C MET A 62 14.04 -7.43 9.30
N LYS A 63 13.98 -8.76 9.07
CA LYS A 63 14.34 -9.75 10.09
C LYS A 63 15.80 -9.60 10.55
N THR A 64 16.74 -9.37 9.62
CA THR A 64 18.15 -9.08 9.98
C THR A 64 18.33 -7.79 10.80
N LYS A 65 17.33 -6.90 10.78
CA LYS A 65 17.31 -5.65 11.55
C LYS A 65 16.51 -5.74 12.85
N GLY A 66 16.04 -6.92 13.24
CA GLY A 66 15.26 -7.06 14.47
C GLY A 66 13.75 -6.87 14.30
N TYR A 67 13.21 -6.89 13.08
CA TYR A 67 11.79 -6.63 12.82
C TYR A 67 11.08 -7.81 12.14
N LYS A 68 9.83 -8.06 12.53
CA LYS A 68 8.93 -9.00 11.86
C LYS A 68 7.96 -8.21 10.98
N VAL A 69 7.97 -8.45 9.67
CA VAL A 69 7.05 -7.79 8.74
C VAL A 69 5.79 -8.62 8.56
N VAL A 70 4.63 -8.00 8.80
CA VAL A 70 3.30 -8.54 8.50
C VAL A 70 2.71 -7.74 7.35
N PHE A 71 2.20 -8.43 6.32
CA PHE A 71 1.60 -7.79 5.17
C PHE A 71 0.08 -7.90 5.22
N LYS A 72 -0.64 -6.82 4.92
CA LYS A 72 -2.10 -6.80 4.80
C LYS A 72 -2.50 -6.27 3.42
N GLU A 73 -3.31 -7.04 2.71
CA GLU A 73 -3.84 -6.65 1.41
C GLU A 73 -5.09 -5.78 1.56
N PHE A 74 -5.23 -4.76 0.72
CA PHE A 74 -6.39 -3.88 0.67
C PHE A 74 -6.88 -3.70 -0.76
N SER A 75 -8.17 -3.40 -0.91
CA SER A 75 -8.84 -3.21 -2.21
C SER A 75 -8.40 -1.93 -2.92
N ASP A 76 -8.16 -0.85 -2.16
CA ASP A 76 -7.93 0.49 -2.70
C ASP A 76 -7.19 1.41 -1.71
N GLY A 77 -6.92 2.64 -2.15
CA GLY A 77 -6.14 3.62 -1.38
C GLY A 77 -6.90 4.20 -0.19
N THR A 78 -8.23 4.27 -0.27
CA THR A 78 -9.09 4.78 0.81
C THR A 78 -9.10 3.82 1.99
N ALA A 79 -9.20 2.51 1.71
CA ALA A 79 -9.10 1.46 2.72
C ALA A 79 -7.73 1.48 3.41
N LEU A 80 -6.64 1.66 2.66
CA LEU A 80 -5.29 1.82 3.22
C LEU A 80 -5.17 3.03 4.15
N ILE A 81 -5.66 4.21 3.71
CA ILE A 81 -5.64 5.42 4.54
C ILE A 81 -6.46 5.23 5.82
N THR A 82 -7.62 4.57 5.74
CA THR A 82 -8.46 4.28 6.90
C THR A 82 -7.73 3.37 7.90
N ALA A 83 -7.10 2.31 7.40
CA ALA A 83 -6.32 1.39 8.23
C ALA A 83 -5.08 2.06 8.86
N LEU A 84 -4.41 2.94 8.12
CA LEU A 84 -3.28 3.72 8.61
C LEU A 84 -3.75 4.68 9.72
N LYS A 85 -4.87 5.36 9.51
CA LYS A 85 -5.47 6.29 10.49
C LYS A 85 -5.86 5.58 11.78
N SER A 86 -6.34 4.35 11.71
CA SER A 86 -6.76 3.57 12.89
C SER A 86 -5.59 2.87 13.60
N GLY A 87 -4.36 2.96 13.09
CA GLY A 87 -3.21 2.21 13.60
C GLY A 87 -3.27 0.70 13.31
N ASN A 88 -4.13 0.25 12.40
CA ASN A 88 -4.22 -1.16 12.02
C ASN A 88 -3.06 -1.61 11.10
N ILE A 89 -2.36 -0.64 10.51
CA ILE A 89 -1.12 -0.78 9.75
C ILE A 89 -0.18 0.39 10.11
N ASP A 90 1.13 0.15 10.04
CA ASP A 90 2.17 1.15 10.33
C ASP A 90 2.63 1.88 9.07
N TYR A 91 2.65 1.16 7.94
CA TYR A 91 3.07 1.68 6.65
C TYR A 91 2.06 1.31 5.57
N ALA A 92 1.87 2.19 4.59
CA ALA A 92 1.05 1.93 3.42
C ALA A 92 1.79 2.35 2.15
N ARG A 93 1.79 1.48 1.13
CA ARG A 93 2.15 1.86 -0.24
C ARG A 93 0.86 2.18 -0.99
N LEU A 94 0.76 3.41 -1.48
CA LEU A 94 -0.37 3.84 -2.29
C LEU A 94 0.07 4.90 -3.31
N GLY A 95 -0.87 5.32 -4.15
CA GLY A 95 -0.68 6.42 -5.09
C GLY A 95 -0.45 7.76 -4.37
N ASP A 96 -0.05 8.77 -5.15
CA ASP A 96 0.24 10.13 -4.70
C ASP A 96 -0.97 10.86 -4.11
N THR A 97 -2.15 10.65 -4.66
CA THR A 97 -3.29 11.53 -4.37
C THR A 97 -4.05 11.23 -3.08
N PRO A 98 -4.31 9.95 -2.72
CA PRO A 98 -4.95 9.64 -1.44
C PRO A 98 -4.22 10.22 -0.21
N PRO A 99 -2.89 10.12 -0.05
CA PRO A 99 -2.20 10.69 1.12
C PRO A 99 -2.21 12.23 1.09
N VAL A 100 -2.10 12.87 -0.07
CA VAL A 100 -2.26 14.35 -0.16
C VAL A 100 -3.65 14.79 0.27
N THR A 101 -4.70 14.07 -0.16
CA THR A 101 -6.09 14.37 0.21
C THR A 101 -6.34 14.13 1.70
N ALA A 102 -5.78 13.05 2.25
CA ALA A 102 -5.88 12.74 3.68
C ALA A 102 -5.16 13.80 4.54
N GLN A 103 -3.97 14.24 4.12
CA GLN A 103 -3.21 15.28 4.81
C GLN A 103 -3.93 16.63 4.76
N ALA A 104 -4.49 17.01 3.61
CA ALA A 104 -5.32 18.21 3.48
C ALA A 104 -6.57 18.17 4.37
N SER A 105 -7.05 16.97 4.70
CA SER A 105 -8.16 16.74 5.64
C SER A 105 -7.71 16.68 7.12
N GLY A 106 -6.45 17.03 7.42
CA GLY A 106 -5.91 17.11 8.78
C GLY A 106 -5.29 15.82 9.32
N MET A 107 -5.12 14.78 8.51
CA MET A 107 -4.43 13.57 8.94
C MET A 107 -2.92 13.82 9.05
N ASN A 108 -2.34 13.52 10.23
CA ASN A 108 -0.89 13.57 10.42
C ASN A 108 -0.25 12.33 9.78
N LEU A 109 0.49 12.53 8.69
CA LEU A 109 1.14 11.46 7.95
C LEU A 109 2.53 11.88 7.49
N VAL A 110 3.43 10.89 7.40
CA VAL A 110 4.83 11.09 7.02
C VAL A 110 5.12 10.28 5.76
N TYR A 111 5.65 10.94 4.73
CA TYR A 111 6.13 10.27 3.52
C TYR A 111 7.55 9.77 3.75
N VAL A 112 7.72 8.44 3.88
CA VAL A 112 9.02 7.82 4.17
C VAL A 112 9.75 7.29 2.93
N ALA A 113 9.04 7.16 1.80
CA ALA A 113 9.59 6.70 0.54
C ALA A 113 8.72 7.16 -0.64
N ALA A 114 9.34 7.37 -1.80
CA ALA A 114 8.67 7.61 -3.07
C ALA A 114 9.16 6.59 -4.10
N GLY A 115 8.24 6.06 -4.91
CA GLY A 115 8.58 5.26 -6.08
C GLY A 115 8.82 6.14 -7.31
N ALA A 116 9.42 5.57 -8.35
CA ALA A 116 9.55 6.26 -9.63
C ALA A 116 8.18 6.71 -10.17
N SER A 117 8.17 7.89 -10.79
CA SER A 117 6.97 8.45 -11.39
C SER A 117 6.49 7.60 -12.57
N LYS A 118 5.17 7.51 -12.74
CA LYS A 118 4.54 6.94 -13.95
C LYS A 118 4.36 8.05 -14.98
N GLU A 119 5.44 8.75 -15.34
CA GLU A 119 5.40 9.99 -16.14
C GLU A 119 4.65 9.81 -17.46
N ASN A 120 4.77 8.64 -18.08
CA ASN A 120 4.11 8.33 -19.35
C ASN A 120 2.71 7.71 -19.20
N GLY A 121 2.20 7.58 -17.97
CA GLY A 121 0.94 6.91 -17.67
C GLY A 121 -0.26 7.85 -17.51
N SER A 122 -0.09 9.15 -17.73
CA SER A 122 -1.14 10.15 -17.52
C SER A 122 -1.03 11.27 -18.55
N GLY A 123 -2.16 11.73 -19.07
CA GLY A 123 -2.22 12.78 -20.08
C GLY A 123 -3.61 13.39 -20.18
N ILE A 124 -3.68 14.58 -20.79
CA ILE A 124 -4.94 15.22 -21.14
C ILE A 124 -5.33 14.71 -22.53
N LEU A 125 -6.48 14.06 -22.64
CA LEU A 125 -7.02 13.61 -23.91
C LEU A 125 -7.95 14.67 -24.49
N VAL A 126 -7.79 14.93 -25.78
CA VAL A 126 -8.66 15.79 -26.57
C VAL A 126 -9.30 14.98 -27.69
N LYS A 127 -10.37 15.49 -28.30
CA LYS A 127 -10.96 14.87 -29.49
C LYS A 127 -9.95 14.89 -30.64
N GLN A 128 -9.96 13.88 -31.50
CA GLN A 128 -9.07 13.77 -32.65
C GLN A 128 -9.08 15.01 -33.55
N ASN A 129 -10.26 15.63 -33.73
CA ASN A 129 -10.46 16.82 -34.56
C ASN A 129 -10.57 18.11 -33.72
N SER A 130 -10.02 18.11 -32.51
CA SER A 130 -9.98 19.31 -31.66
C SER A 130 -8.95 20.30 -32.19
N SER A 131 -9.24 21.60 -32.05
CA SER A 131 -8.26 22.66 -32.29
C SER A 131 -7.25 22.83 -31.14
N ILE A 132 -7.42 22.09 -30.03
CA ILE A 132 -6.52 22.13 -28.88
C ILE A 132 -5.23 21.41 -29.25
N SER A 133 -4.14 22.16 -29.35
CA SER A 133 -2.81 21.65 -29.72
C SER A 133 -1.72 22.02 -28.70
N SER A 134 -2.04 22.93 -27.77
CA SER A 134 -1.16 23.40 -26.71
C SER A 134 -1.90 23.46 -25.37
N LEU A 135 -1.16 23.67 -24.27
CA LEU A 135 -1.77 23.84 -22.95
C LEU A 135 -2.48 25.21 -22.81
N GLN A 136 -2.08 26.21 -23.59
CA GLN A 136 -2.73 27.52 -23.61
C GLN A 136 -4.16 27.45 -24.16
N ASP A 137 -4.41 26.53 -25.10
CA ASP A 137 -5.72 26.30 -25.70
C ASP A 137 -6.75 25.72 -24.71
N LEU A 138 -6.32 25.34 -23.50
CA LEU A 138 -7.20 24.90 -22.42
C LEU A 138 -8.03 26.05 -21.85
N LYS A 139 -7.63 27.31 -22.05
CA LYS A 139 -8.38 28.48 -21.57
C LYS A 139 -9.82 28.46 -22.12
N GLY A 140 -10.79 28.63 -21.23
CA GLY A 140 -12.22 28.59 -21.53
C GLY A 140 -12.79 27.19 -21.79
N GLN A 141 -11.98 26.13 -21.74
CA GLN A 141 -12.44 24.76 -22.01
C GLN A 141 -13.11 24.12 -20.79
N ARG A 142 -13.97 23.14 -21.05
CA ARG A 142 -14.52 22.23 -20.03
C ARG A 142 -13.62 21.00 -19.91
N ILE A 143 -13.09 20.74 -18.72
CA ILE A 143 -12.16 19.65 -18.47
C ILE A 143 -12.79 18.68 -17.47
N ALA A 144 -13.06 17.47 -17.94
CA ALA A 144 -13.53 16.36 -17.11
C ALA A 144 -12.39 15.78 -16.28
N TYR A 145 -12.65 15.54 -14.99
CA TYR A 145 -11.67 14.92 -14.10
C TYR A 145 -12.34 14.28 -12.90
N THR A 146 -11.61 13.41 -12.19
CA THR A 146 -12.07 12.85 -10.92
C THR A 146 -11.37 13.56 -9.77
N LYS A 147 -12.14 14.26 -8.93
CA LYS A 147 -11.63 14.97 -7.75
C LYS A 147 -10.96 14.00 -6.77
N GLY A 148 -9.85 14.40 -6.16
CA GLY A 148 -9.08 13.58 -5.22
C GLY A 148 -8.25 12.48 -5.88
N THR A 149 -7.98 12.60 -7.19
CA THR A 149 -7.13 11.65 -7.95
C THR A 149 -5.98 12.35 -8.67
N SER A 150 -5.05 11.58 -9.22
CA SER A 150 -3.88 12.10 -9.94
C SER A 150 -4.27 12.92 -11.17
N ALA A 151 -5.47 12.71 -11.70
CA ALA A 151 -6.03 13.54 -12.77
C ALA A 151 -6.26 15.00 -12.31
N GLN A 152 -6.72 15.22 -11.07
CA GLN A 152 -6.86 16.57 -10.54
C GLN A 152 -5.49 17.27 -10.45
N PHE A 153 -4.49 16.56 -9.93
CA PHE A 153 -3.13 17.08 -9.85
C PHE A 153 -2.56 17.40 -11.23
N LEU A 154 -2.71 16.49 -12.20
CA LEU A 154 -2.26 16.68 -13.58
C LEU A 154 -2.84 17.96 -14.21
N ILE A 155 -4.15 18.19 -14.04
CA ILE A 155 -4.81 19.37 -14.61
C ILE A 155 -4.29 20.65 -13.97
N ILE A 156 -4.18 20.70 -12.64
CA ILE A 156 -3.66 21.87 -11.92
C ILE A 156 -2.24 22.19 -12.39
N GLN A 157 -1.37 21.18 -12.54
CA GLN A 157 0.00 21.36 -13.01
C GLN A 157 0.06 21.78 -14.48
N ALA A 158 -0.82 21.25 -15.33
CA ALA A 158 -0.92 21.63 -16.74
C ALA A 158 -1.36 23.10 -16.91
N LEU A 159 -2.37 23.54 -16.15
CA LEU A 159 -2.81 24.93 -16.13
C LEU A 159 -1.69 25.86 -15.67
N LYS A 160 -1.02 25.53 -14.56
CA LYS A 160 0.13 26.30 -14.07
C LYS A 160 1.24 26.43 -15.11
N LYS A 161 1.56 25.36 -15.83
CA LYS A 161 2.56 25.36 -16.90
C LYS A 161 2.13 26.22 -18.10
N ALA A 162 0.83 26.37 -18.32
CA ALA A 162 0.26 27.26 -19.33
C ALA A 162 0.17 28.72 -18.90
N GLY A 163 0.45 29.05 -17.64
CA GLY A 163 0.18 30.37 -17.06
C GLY A 163 -1.31 30.61 -16.79
N LEU A 164 -2.11 29.55 -16.67
CA LEU A 164 -3.54 29.58 -16.39
C LEU A 164 -3.82 29.18 -14.93
N THR A 165 -4.99 29.58 -14.45
CA THR A 165 -5.54 29.21 -13.15
C THR A 165 -6.77 28.31 -13.32
N THR A 166 -7.31 27.80 -12.22
CA THR A 166 -8.59 27.08 -12.25
C THR A 166 -9.76 27.95 -12.67
N ASP A 167 -9.65 29.27 -12.55
CA ASP A 167 -10.70 30.23 -12.93
C ASP A 167 -10.74 30.48 -14.45
N ASP A 168 -9.66 30.13 -15.15
CA ASP A 168 -9.57 30.23 -16.61
C ASP A 168 -10.26 29.04 -17.32
N VAL A 169 -10.74 28.02 -16.60
CA VAL A 169 -11.34 26.81 -17.16
C VAL A 169 -12.59 26.37 -16.39
N THR A 170 -13.39 25.49 -16.99
CA THR A 170 -14.51 24.85 -16.27
C THR A 170 -14.14 23.42 -15.90
N LEU A 171 -13.87 23.17 -14.62
CA LEU A 171 -13.55 21.84 -14.12
C LEU A 171 -14.82 21.05 -13.79
N VAL A 172 -15.04 19.93 -14.49
CA VAL A 172 -16.22 19.08 -14.31
C VAL A 172 -15.81 17.80 -13.57
N ASN A 173 -16.22 17.69 -12.31
CA ASN A 173 -15.98 16.49 -11.51
C ASN A 173 -16.87 15.33 -11.98
N MET A 174 -16.27 14.21 -12.37
CA MET A 174 -16.98 13.00 -12.78
C MET A 174 -16.17 11.74 -12.48
N ASP A 175 -16.86 10.61 -12.38
CA ASP A 175 -16.21 9.31 -12.18
C ASP A 175 -15.30 8.93 -13.36
N GLN A 176 -14.23 8.20 -13.07
CA GLN A 176 -13.18 7.87 -14.04
C GLN A 176 -13.72 7.03 -15.22
N SER A 177 -14.69 6.15 -14.95
CA SER A 177 -15.43 5.37 -15.96
C SER A 177 -16.30 6.28 -16.85
N ALA A 178 -16.90 7.32 -16.28
CA ALA A 178 -17.70 8.30 -17.04
C ALA A 178 -16.80 9.19 -17.90
N ALA A 179 -15.71 9.73 -17.35
CA ALA A 179 -14.74 10.58 -18.08
C ALA A 179 -14.20 9.89 -19.35
N SER A 180 -13.89 8.60 -19.25
CA SER A 180 -13.39 7.78 -20.36
C SER A 180 -14.42 7.59 -21.49
N VAL A 181 -15.72 7.74 -21.19
CA VAL A 181 -16.82 7.54 -22.15
C VAL A 181 -17.28 8.85 -22.79
N VAL A 182 -17.12 9.99 -22.12
CA VAL A 182 -17.55 11.30 -22.65
C VAL A 182 -16.71 11.73 -23.87
N LEU A 183 -15.40 11.47 -23.85
CA LEU A 183 -14.48 11.87 -24.92
C LEU A 183 -14.77 11.19 -26.28
N PRO A 184 -14.90 9.84 -26.38
CA PRO A 184 -15.15 9.17 -27.65
C PRO A 184 -16.55 9.42 -28.21
N LYS A 185 -17.57 9.58 -27.34
CA LYS A 185 -18.98 9.63 -27.77
C LYS A 185 -19.48 11.02 -28.14
N GLY A 186 -18.66 12.07 -27.99
CA GLY A 186 -19.07 13.44 -28.30
C GLY A 186 -20.23 13.96 -27.46
N LYS A 187 -20.64 13.24 -26.40
CA LYS A 187 -21.69 13.67 -25.48
C LYS A 187 -21.23 14.93 -24.75
N SER A 188 -22.13 15.89 -24.59
CA SER A 188 -21.88 17.07 -23.77
C SER A 188 -21.58 16.63 -22.34
N MET A 189 -20.57 17.26 -21.72
CA MET A 189 -20.39 17.13 -20.27
C MET A 189 -21.64 17.71 -19.58
N PRO A 190 -22.17 17.05 -18.54
CA PRO A 190 -23.31 17.59 -17.79
C PRO A 190 -22.98 18.99 -17.28
N GLY A 191 -24.03 19.84 -17.21
CA GLY A 191 -23.98 21.26 -16.87
C GLY A 191 -23.31 21.54 -15.55
#